data_AF-A0A2V1HY65-F1
#
_entry.id   AF-A0A2V1HY65-F1
#
_cell.length_a   1.000
_cell.length_b   1.000
_cell.length_c   1.000
_cell.angle_alpha   90.00
_cell.angle_beta   90.00
_cell.angle_gamma   90.00
#
_symmetry.space_group_name_H-M   'P 1'
#
loop_
_entity.id
_entity.type
_entity.pdbx_description
1 polymer ?
#
loop_
_entity_poly.entity_id
_entity_poly.type
_entity_poly.pdbx_seq_one_letter_code
_entity_poly.pdbx_strand_id
1 'polypeptide(L)'
;MRSLDEARTHAAALLAQVVARNGVEVAFFAGQFGVPEHEDHGDVWVFNWQSVGYLRTGDARDQLLIGPIVVPKDDRPAVHLGTADTTEDEVERWRKRSEWDADPLIREWAERLGMSLPSSGPDVVRGFGDMEVDFELQRRAGRFVVVRVSRGVPQVQGSFATEQDGDRFLLIQLINVWRSEQRRPAMWRDELAAGVALDEGPTSVDLRWEAGEAEFPGGRLGVAGATQFSHAIGRSLEQISHALSR
;
A
#
# COMPACT_ATOMS: atom_id res chain seq x y z
N MET A 1 -16.19 7.60 16.33
CA MET A 1 -16.42 6.14 16.26
C MET A 1 -17.73 5.94 15.53
N ARG A 2 -17.72 5.32 14.35
CA ARG A 2 -18.92 5.11 13.54
C ARG A 2 -19.92 4.20 14.26
N SER A 3 -21.18 4.61 14.25
CA SER A 3 -22.32 3.80 14.66
C SER A 3 -22.59 2.67 13.64
N LEU A 4 -23.40 1.68 14.04
CA LEU A 4 -23.82 0.61 13.13
C LEU A 4 -24.60 1.16 11.92
N ASP A 5 -25.46 2.16 12.11
CA ASP A 5 -26.27 2.76 11.03
C ASP A 5 -25.39 3.50 10.01
N GLU A 6 -24.38 4.24 10.48
CA GLU A 6 -23.38 4.86 9.62
C GLU A 6 -22.59 3.79 8.87
N ALA A 7 -22.11 2.76 9.58
CA ALA A 7 -21.33 1.69 8.98
C ALA A 7 -22.12 0.94 7.89
N ARG A 8 -23.40 0.67 8.15
CA ARG A 8 -24.33 0.05 7.20
C ARG A 8 -24.54 0.91 5.96
N THR A 9 -24.60 2.23 6.12
CA THR A 9 -24.68 3.17 4.99
C THR A 9 -23.44 3.10 4.11
N HIS A 10 -22.24 3.04 4.70
CA HIS A 10 -20.99 2.85 3.95
C HIS A 10 -20.93 1.50 3.23
N ALA A 11 -21.34 0.41 3.89
CA ALA A 11 -21.41 -0.90 3.27
C ALA A 11 -22.39 -0.94 2.10
N ALA A 12 -23.57 -0.32 2.24
CA ALA A 12 -24.57 -0.23 1.18
C ALA A 12 -24.05 0.55 -0.04
N ALA A 13 -23.24 1.60 0.17
CA ALA A 13 -22.60 2.33 -0.91
C ALA A 13 -21.58 1.48 -1.69
N LEU A 14 -20.83 0.59 -1.02
CA LEU A 14 -19.96 -0.38 -1.68
C LEU A 14 -20.79 -1.41 -2.48
N LEU A 15 -21.88 -1.93 -1.92
CA LEU A 15 -22.76 -2.85 -2.65
C LEU A 15 -23.38 -2.23 -3.90
N ALA A 16 -23.76 -0.95 -3.85
CA ALA A 16 -24.26 -0.25 -5.03
C ALA A 16 -23.22 -0.25 -6.17
N GLN A 17 -21.92 -0.16 -5.86
CA GLN A 17 -20.85 -0.27 -6.85
C GLN A 17 -20.74 -1.69 -7.42
N VAL A 18 -20.93 -2.72 -6.59
CA VAL A 18 -20.99 -4.12 -7.04
C VAL A 18 -22.16 -4.33 -8.01
N VAL A 19 -23.35 -3.83 -7.69
CA VAL A 19 -24.53 -3.92 -8.57
C VAL A 19 -24.25 -3.22 -9.90
N ALA A 20 -23.74 -1.98 -9.85
CA ALA A 20 -23.43 -1.22 -11.05
C ALA A 20 -22.39 -1.92 -11.96
N ARG A 21 -21.40 -2.58 -11.35
CA ARG A 21 -20.33 -3.29 -12.08
C ARG A 21 -20.76 -4.63 -12.66
N ASN A 22 -21.58 -5.40 -11.92
CA ASN A 22 -21.88 -6.79 -12.27
C ASN A 22 -23.27 -6.99 -12.86
N GLY A 23 -24.17 -6.00 -12.74
CA GLY A 23 -25.57 -6.13 -13.20
C GLY A 23 -26.39 -7.15 -12.41
N VAL A 24 -25.91 -7.56 -11.23
CA VAL A 24 -26.55 -8.55 -10.36
C VAL A 24 -27.10 -7.84 -9.13
N GLU A 25 -28.34 -8.14 -8.78
CA GLU A 25 -28.96 -7.65 -7.55
C GLU A 25 -28.33 -8.32 -6.32
N VAL A 26 -27.96 -7.54 -5.32
CA VAL A 26 -27.30 -8.01 -4.10
C VAL A 26 -28.05 -7.49 -2.87
N ALA A 27 -27.96 -8.23 -1.77
CA ALA A 27 -28.51 -7.81 -0.48
C ALA A 27 -27.61 -8.31 0.65
N PHE A 28 -27.72 -7.65 1.81
CA PHE A 28 -27.15 -8.18 3.04
C PHE A 28 -27.86 -9.48 3.44
N PHE A 29 -27.14 -10.35 4.14
CA PHE A 29 -27.80 -11.44 4.86
C PHE A 29 -28.76 -10.88 5.90
N ALA A 30 -29.85 -11.58 6.16
CA ALA A 30 -30.85 -11.34 7.19
C ALA A 30 -31.09 -12.63 8.00
N GLY A 31 -30.03 -13.41 8.25
CA GLY A 31 -30.07 -14.69 8.95
C GLY A 31 -30.18 -15.92 8.03
N GLN A 32 -30.16 -15.77 6.70
CA GLN A 32 -30.17 -16.92 5.80
C GLN A 32 -28.96 -17.81 6.08
N PHE A 33 -29.20 -19.12 6.09
CA PHE A 33 -28.19 -20.15 6.38
C PHE A 33 -27.50 -19.98 7.75
N GLY A 34 -28.12 -19.24 8.68
CA GLY A 34 -27.53 -18.94 9.99
C GLY A 34 -26.46 -17.85 9.96
N VAL A 35 -26.27 -17.16 8.83
CA VAL A 35 -25.29 -16.08 8.69
C VAL A 35 -25.94 -14.74 9.08
N PRO A 36 -25.38 -14.02 10.07
CA PRO A 36 -25.91 -12.72 10.48
C PRO A 36 -25.65 -11.64 9.41
N GLU A 37 -26.46 -10.58 9.39
CA GLU A 37 -26.24 -9.40 8.53
C GLU A 37 -24.86 -8.79 8.77
N HIS A 38 -24.51 -8.64 10.05
CA HIS A 38 -23.30 -8.01 10.47
C HIS A 38 -22.74 -8.63 11.74
N GLU A 39 -21.46 -8.38 11.97
CA GLU A 39 -20.74 -8.78 13.18
C GLU A 39 -19.89 -7.61 13.69
N ASP A 40 -19.83 -7.46 15.02
CA ASP A 40 -18.93 -6.52 15.68
C ASP A 40 -17.62 -7.22 16.01
N HIS A 41 -16.53 -6.77 15.40
CA HIS A 41 -15.18 -7.29 15.63
C HIS A 41 -14.34 -6.36 16.52
N GLY A 42 -14.98 -5.43 17.25
CA GLY A 42 -14.33 -4.49 18.15
C GLY A 42 -14.05 -3.14 17.47
N ASP A 43 -13.00 -3.09 16.65
CA ASP A 43 -12.55 -1.89 15.91
C ASP A 43 -13.24 -1.72 14.55
N VAL A 44 -13.94 -2.75 14.07
CA VAL A 44 -14.65 -2.76 12.78
C VAL A 44 -16.02 -3.42 12.87
N TRP A 45 -16.87 -3.08 11.91
CA TRP A 45 -18.07 -3.85 11.57
C TRP A 45 -17.80 -4.69 10.33
N VAL A 46 -18.23 -5.95 10.32
CA VAL A 46 -18.22 -6.79 9.12
C VAL A 46 -19.65 -6.97 8.64
N PHE A 47 -19.92 -6.73 7.36
CA PHE A 47 -21.22 -6.95 6.73
C PHE A 47 -21.17 -8.11 5.76
N ASN A 48 -22.00 -9.11 6.02
CA ASN A 48 -22.19 -10.25 5.15
C ASN A 48 -23.26 -9.92 4.10
N TRP A 49 -22.98 -10.25 2.85
CA TRP A 49 -23.90 -10.00 1.74
C TRP A 49 -23.73 -11.06 0.65
N GLN A 50 -24.72 -11.19 -0.21
CA GLN A 50 -24.61 -12.03 -1.40
C GLN A 50 -25.65 -11.60 -2.46
N SER A 51 -25.60 -12.21 -3.65
CA SER A 51 -26.64 -12.04 -4.66
C SER A 51 -28.01 -12.44 -4.13
N VAL A 52 -29.06 -11.72 -4.54
CA VAL A 52 -30.45 -12.03 -4.16
C VAL A 52 -30.86 -13.42 -4.66
N GLY A 53 -30.34 -13.84 -5.81
CA GLY A 53 -30.54 -15.19 -6.35
C GLY A 53 -30.11 -16.26 -5.35
N TYR A 54 -28.85 -16.20 -4.90
CA TYR A 54 -28.31 -17.15 -3.93
C TYR A 54 -29.03 -17.09 -2.59
N LEU A 55 -29.31 -15.90 -2.06
CA LEU A 55 -30.00 -15.75 -0.76
C LEU A 55 -31.39 -16.40 -0.77
N ARG A 56 -32.03 -16.47 -1.93
CA ARG A 56 -33.35 -17.09 -2.10
C ARG A 56 -33.27 -18.61 -2.32
N THR A 57 -32.30 -19.08 -3.10
CA THR A 57 -32.26 -20.48 -3.59
C THR A 57 -31.27 -21.36 -2.84
N GLY A 58 -30.19 -20.79 -2.31
CA GLY A 58 -29.02 -21.51 -1.84
C GLY A 58 -28.18 -22.17 -2.95
N ASP A 59 -28.48 -21.95 -4.24
CA ASP A 59 -27.71 -22.53 -5.34
C ASP A 59 -26.38 -21.78 -5.50
N ALA A 60 -25.27 -22.50 -5.32
CA ALA A 60 -23.93 -21.96 -5.47
C ALA A 60 -23.67 -21.31 -6.85
N ARG A 61 -24.41 -21.70 -7.90
CA ARG A 61 -24.32 -21.08 -9.23
C ARG A 61 -24.78 -19.63 -9.26
N ASP A 62 -25.62 -19.22 -8.31
CA ASP A 62 -26.11 -17.86 -8.20
C ASP A 62 -25.16 -16.96 -7.39
N GLN A 63 -24.11 -17.50 -6.76
CA GLN A 63 -23.20 -16.73 -5.90
C GLN A 63 -22.31 -15.77 -6.69
N LEU A 64 -22.08 -14.59 -6.11
CA LEU A 64 -20.94 -13.74 -6.42
C LEU A 64 -19.78 -14.08 -5.49
N LEU A 65 -18.62 -14.40 -6.08
CA LEU A 65 -17.39 -14.70 -5.34
C LEU A 65 -16.66 -13.40 -4.96
N ILE A 66 -17.31 -12.58 -4.14
CA ILE A 66 -16.75 -11.36 -3.55
C ILE A 66 -17.01 -11.42 -2.04
N GLY A 67 -15.98 -11.12 -1.26
CA GLY A 67 -16.03 -11.32 0.19
C GLY A 67 -16.88 -10.29 0.94
N PRO A 68 -17.05 -10.52 2.25
CA PRO A 68 -17.73 -9.60 3.16
C PRO A 68 -17.13 -8.18 3.11
N ILE A 69 -17.90 -7.19 3.56
CA ILE A 69 -17.41 -5.81 3.63
C ILE A 69 -16.96 -5.52 5.06
N VAL A 70 -15.72 -5.04 5.21
CA VAL A 70 -15.25 -4.44 6.47
C VAL A 70 -15.50 -2.94 6.42
N VAL A 71 -16.11 -2.43 7.50
CA VAL A 71 -16.30 -1.00 7.74
C VAL A 71 -15.60 -0.61 9.03
N PRO A 72 -14.48 0.13 8.95
CA PRO A 72 -13.77 0.59 10.14
C PRO A 72 -14.63 1.52 10.98
N LYS A 73 -14.52 1.43 12.31
CA LYS A 73 -15.21 2.36 13.22
C LYS A 73 -14.50 3.71 13.36
N ASP A 74 -13.29 3.84 12.83
CA ASP A 74 -12.59 5.11 12.63
C ASP A 74 -12.91 5.71 11.25
N ASP A 75 -12.10 6.68 10.80
CA ASP A 75 -12.32 7.41 9.56
C ASP A 75 -11.81 6.67 8.30
N ARG A 76 -11.21 5.48 8.43
CA ARG A 76 -10.72 4.70 7.28
C ARG A 76 -11.87 4.25 6.36
N PRO A 77 -11.62 4.05 5.05
CA PRO A 77 -12.65 3.64 4.11
C PRO A 77 -13.11 2.18 4.31
N ALA A 78 -14.34 1.89 3.93
CA ALA A 78 -14.86 0.52 3.86
C ALA A 78 -14.23 -0.23 2.67
N VAL A 79 -14.01 -1.54 2.81
CA VAL A 79 -13.37 -2.39 1.79
C VAL A 79 -13.99 -3.78 1.73
N HIS A 80 -13.87 -4.45 0.58
CA HIS A 80 -14.17 -5.87 0.47
C HIS A 80 -13.02 -6.72 1.02
N LEU A 81 -13.35 -7.75 1.79
CA LEU A 81 -12.42 -8.81 2.18
C LEU A 81 -12.23 -9.84 1.07
N GLY A 82 -11.16 -10.62 1.19
CA GLY A 82 -10.95 -11.80 0.35
C GLY A 82 -12.00 -12.89 0.63
N THR A 83 -12.08 -13.87 -0.27
CA THR A 83 -12.96 -15.05 -0.14
C THR A 83 -12.18 -16.34 0.12
N ALA A 84 -10.86 -16.26 0.29
CA ALA A 84 -9.98 -17.42 0.33
C ALA A 84 -9.94 -18.08 1.72
N ASP A 85 -10.09 -17.27 2.77
CA ASP A 85 -9.97 -17.69 4.17
C ASP A 85 -11.22 -17.37 4.98
N THR A 86 -11.17 -17.61 6.29
CA THR A 86 -12.24 -17.25 7.22
C THR A 86 -12.39 -15.72 7.34
N THR A 87 -13.58 -15.26 7.73
CA THR A 87 -13.82 -13.84 7.99
C THR A 87 -12.85 -13.31 9.04
N GLU A 88 -12.58 -14.06 10.10
CA GLU A 88 -11.65 -13.69 11.15
C GLU A 88 -10.22 -13.51 10.63
N ASP A 89 -9.73 -14.46 9.80
CA ASP A 89 -8.39 -14.37 9.21
C ASP A 89 -8.28 -13.18 8.25
N GLU A 90 -9.32 -12.91 7.47
CA GLU A 90 -9.39 -11.78 6.55
C GLU A 90 -9.49 -10.43 7.28
N VAL A 91 -10.22 -10.36 8.39
CA VAL A 91 -10.28 -9.19 9.28
C VAL A 91 -8.92 -8.94 9.92
N GLU A 92 -8.26 -9.98 10.42
CA GLU A 92 -6.92 -9.86 11.00
C GLU A 92 -5.88 -9.43 9.95
N ARG A 93 -5.97 -9.98 8.74
CA ARG A 93 -5.17 -9.55 7.60
C ARG A 93 -5.49 -8.11 7.19
N TRP A 94 -6.76 -7.72 7.24
CA TRP A 94 -7.16 -6.34 7.04
C TRP A 94 -6.57 -5.43 8.13
N ARG A 95 -6.67 -5.77 9.41
CA ARG A 95 -6.09 -4.97 10.51
C ARG A 95 -4.61 -4.76 10.30
N LYS A 96 -3.89 -5.86 10.02
CA LYS A 96 -2.49 -5.80 9.60
C LYS A 96 -2.36 -4.82 8.45
N ARG A 97 -2.98 -5.03 7.29
CA ARG A 97 -2.97 -4.08 6.14
C ARG A 97 -3.38 -2.64 6.47
N SER A 98 -4.14 -2.39 7.53
CA SER A 98 -4.72 -1.08 7.84
C SER A 98 -3.94 -0.33 8.92
N GLU A 99 -3.06 -1.03 9.63
CA GLU A 99 -1.90 -0.44 10.31
C GLU A 99 -0.86 0.05 9.28
N TRP A 100 -1.03 -0.31 8.00
CA TRP A 100 -0.19 0.11 6.88
C TRP A 100 -0.78 1.36 6.23
N ASP A 101 -1.03 2.38 7.06
CA ASP A 101 -1.50 3.67 6.58
C ASP A 101 -0.32 4.38 5.88
N ALA A 102 0.02 3.86 4.70
CA ALA A 102 0.92 4.52 3.80
C ALA A 102 0.34 5.89 3.49
N ASP A 103 1.21 6.90 3.54
CA ASP A 103 0.84 8.27 3.21
C ASP A 103 0.00 8.28 1.93
N PRO A 104 -1.17 8.97 1.91
CA PRO A 104 -2.08 8.97 0.77
C PRO A 104 -1.39 9.28 -0.56
N LEU A 105 -0.33 10.09 -0.55
CA LEU A 105 0.40 10.45 -1.75
C LEU A 105 1.24 9.28 -2.29
N ILE A 106 1.84 8.46 -1.42
CA ILE A 106 2.56 7.24 -1.85
C ILE A 106 1.56 6.27 -2.49
N ARG A 107 0.39 6.10 -1.87
CA ARG A 107 -0.68 5.26 -2.41
C ARG A 107 -1.16 5.76 -3.77
N GLU A 108 -1.40 7.06 -3.93
CA GLU A 108 -1.79 7.67 -5.21
C GLU A 108 -0.77 7.34 -6.33
N TRP A 109 0.53 7.44 -6.03
CA TRP A 109 1.56 7.12 -7.02
C TRP A 109 1.62 5.64 -7.36
N ALA A 110 1.46 4.75 -6.37
CA ALA A 110 1.38 3.31 -6.61
C ALA A 110 0.15 2.96 -7.49
N GLU A 111 -1.01 3.53 -7.19
CA GLU A 111 -2.23 3.34 -7.98
C GLU A 111 -2.07 3.85 -9.41
N ARG A 112 -1.41 5.00 -9.62
CA ARG A 112 -1.11 5.52 -10.96
C ARG A 112 -0.24 4.57 -11.79
N LEU A 113 0.57 3.74 -11.15
CA LEU A 113 1.38 2.69 -11.80
C LEU A 113 0.64 1.36 -11.96
N GLY A 114 -0.62 1.26 -11.51
CA GLY A 114 -1.34 -0.01 -11.47
C GLY A 114 -0.87 -0.97 -10.37
N MET A 115 -0.01 -0.50 -9.45
CA MET A 115 0.52 -1.28 -8.33
C MET A 115 -0.49 -1.32 -7.17
N SER A 116 -1.61 -2.01 -7.42
CA SER A 116 -2.75 -2.12 -6.51
C SER A 116 -2.69 -3.35 -5.60
N LEU A 117 -1.71 -4.23 -5.79
CA LEU A 117 -1.53 -5.39 -4.93
C LEU A 117 -0.71 -4.98 -3.71
N PRO A 118 -1.25 -5.09 -2.49
CA PRO A 118 -0.45 -4.87 -1.30
C PRO A 118 0.54 -6.03 -1.16
N SER A 119 1.84 -5.73 -1.09
CA SER A 119 2.81 -6.73 -0.64
C SER A 119 2.62 -6.96 0.85
N SER A 120 2.72 -8.20 1.34
CA SER A 120 2.47 -8.50 2.76
C SER A 120 3.60 -9.33 3.35
N GLY A 121 4.13 -8.92 4.51
CA GLY A 121 5.17 -9.65 5.25
C GLY A 121 5.34 -9.11 6.66
N PRO A 122 5.93 -9.89 7.59
CA PRO A 122 6.04 -9.50 9.00
C PRO A 122 6.91 -8.25 9.21
N ASP A 123 7.87 -8.02 8.31
CA ASP A 123 8.78 -6.87 8.37
C ASP A 123 8.32 -5.71 7.47
N VAL A 124 7.29 -5.89 6.66
CA VAL A 124 6.86 -4.87 5.69
C VAL A 124 5.98 -3.84 6.40
N VAL A 125 6.43 -2.57 6.37
CA VAL A 125 5.71 -1.41 6.91
C VAL A 125 4.66 -0.93 5.91
N ARG A 126 5.01 -0.94 4.62
CA ARG A 126 4.12 -0.64 3.49
C ARG A 126 4.69 -1.26 2.22
N GLY A 127 3.82 -1.74 1.34
CA GLY A 127 4.24 -2.40 0.12
C GLY A 127 3.18 -2.28 -0.97
N PHE A 128 3.64 -2.08 -2.20
CA PHE A 128 2.82 -1.91 -3.38
C PHE A 128 3.44 -2.68 -4.53
N GLY A 129 2.64 -3.45 -5.24
CA GLY A 129 3.12 -4.26 -6.34
C GLY A 129 2.09 -4.55 -7.42
N ASP A 130 2.59 -5.15 -8.49
CA ASP A 130 1.83 -5.76 -9.57
C ASP A 130 2.21 -7.25 -9.70
N MET A 131 1.97 -7.89 -10.85
CA MET A 131 2.31 -9.31 -11.02
C MET A 131 3.82 -9.57 -11.20
N GLU A 132 4.64 -8.54 -11.35
CA GLU A 132 6.04 -8.62 -11.77
C GLU A 132 7.00 -7.92 -10.80
N VAL A 133 6.57 -6.79 -10.23
CA VAL A 133 7.41 -5.92 -9.40
C VAL A 133 6.63 -5.38 -8.20
N ASP A 134 7.26 -5.50 -7.04
CA ASP A 134 6.81 -4.87 -5.79
C ASP A 134 7.85 -3.88 -5.30
N PHE A 135 7.39 -2.82 -4.64
CA PHE A 135 8.18 -1.93 -3.82
C PHE A 135 7.67 -1.97 -2.38
N GLU A 136 8.59 -2.24 -1.47
CA GLU A 136 8.30 -2.42 -0.05
C GLU A 136 9.20 -1.49 0.76
N LEU A 137 8.64 -0.86 1.79
CA LEU A 137 9.40 -0.32 2.90
C LEU A 137 9.29 -1.31 4.05
N GLN A 138 10.42 -1.82 4.51
CA GLN A 138 10.50 -2.83 5.55
C GLN A 138 11.21 -2.29 6.80
N ARG A 139 10.85 -2.78 8.00
CA ARG A 139 11.56 -2.50 9.25
C ARG A 139 12.47 -3.68 9.57
N ARG A 140 13.80 -3.50 9.47
CA ARG A 140 14.81 -4.54 9.72
C ARG A 140 15.88 -4.03 10.67
N ALA A 141 16.09 -4.75 11.78
CA ALA A 141 17.14 -4.43 12.77
C ALA A 141 17.17 -2.93 13.19
N GLY A 142 15.99 -2.34 13.39
CA GLY A 142 15.86 -0.93 13.80
C GLY A 142 16.04 0.10 12.67
N ARG A 143 16.20 -0.34 11.42
CA ARG A 143 16.26 0.53 10.23
C ARG A 143 15.06 0.32 9.32
N PHE A 144 14.84 1.27 8.43
CA PHE A 144 13.80 1.25 7.42
C PHE A 144 14.42 1.01 6.04
N VAL A 145 14.14 -0.13 5.42
CA VAL A 145 14.79 -0.61 4.21
C VAL A 145 13.80 -0.60 3.06
N VAL A 146 14.09 0.18 2.02
CA VAL A 146 13.33 0.12 0.77
C VAL A 146 13.85 -1.05 -0.07
N VAL A 147 12.96 -1.96 -0.40
CA VAL A 147 13.23 -3.18 -1.17
C VAL A 147 12.39 -3.14 -2.44
N ARG A 148 13.01 -3.47 -3.57
CA ARG A 148 12.31 -3.78 -4.81
C ARG A 148 12.30 -5.29 -4.96
N VAL A 149 11.14 -5.91 -5.04
CA VAL A 149 11.02 -7.35 -5.30
C VAL A 149 10.66 -7.52 -6.76
N SER A 150 11.51 -8.18 -7.55
CA SER A 150 11.19 -8.48 -8.96
C SER A 150 11.05 -9.97 -9.12
N ARG A 151 9.85 -10.44 -9.48
CA ARG A 151 9.54 -11.88 -9.64
C ARG A 151 9.99 -12.72 -8.43
N GLY A 152 9.72 -12.21 -7.23
CA GLY A 152 10.11 -12.84 -5.96
C GLY A 152 11.57 -12.68 -5.55
N VAL A 153 12.41 -11.99 -6.33
CA VAL A 153 13.80 -11.70 -5.97
C VAL A 153 13.91 -10.33 -5.30
N PRO A 154 14.18 -10.26 -3.98
CA PRO A 154 14.30 -8.99 -3.28
C PRO A 154 15.66 -8.32 -3.57
N GLN A 155 15.62 -7.03 -3.86
CA GLN A 155 16.78 -6.19 -4.04
C GLN A 155 16.67 -4.93 -3.18
N VAL A 156 17.56 -4.80 -2.20
CA VAL A 156 17.65 -3.58 -1.37
C VAL A 156 18.00 -2.39 -2.27
N GLN A 157 17.24 -1.31 -2.12
CA GLN A 157 17.45 -0.04 -2.83
C GLN A 157 18.08 1.01 -1.92
N GLY A 158 17.76 1.00 -0.62
CA GLY A 158 18.34 1.91 0.38
C GLY A 158 17.86 1.58 1.80
N SER A 159 18.60 2.02 2.82
CA SER A 159 18.36 1.77 4.24
C SER A 159 18.50 3.05 5.07
N PHE A 160 17.46 3.39 5.82
CA PHE A 160 17.27 4.69 6.46
C PHE A 160 17.11 4.54 7.96
N ALA A 161 17.57 5.55 8.70
CA ALA A 161 17.40 5.60 10.15
C ALA A 161 15.95 5.88 10.58
N THR A 162 15.16 6.58 9.74
CA THR A 162 13.78 6.98 10.04
C THR A 162 12.79 6.46 9.00
N GLU A 163 11.54 6.23 9.43
CA GLU A 163 10.46 5.83 8.54
C GLU A 163 10.18 6.90 7.48
N GLN A 164 10.23 8.16 7.89
CA GLN A 164 9.95 9.30 7.02
C GLN A 164 10.94 9.39 5.84
N ASP A 165 12.22 9.12 6.09
CA ASP A 165 13.23 9.08 5.02
C ASP A 165 13.06 7.87 4.09
N GLY A 166 12.66 6.73 4.67
CA GLY A 166 12.23 5.57 3.89
C GLY A 166 11.06 5.86 2.97
N ASP A 167 10.05 6.58 3.45
CA ASP A 167 8.88 7.02 2.68
C ASP A 167 9.25 7.95 1.53
N ARG A 168 10.10 8.96 1.80
CA ARG A 168 10.61 9.86 0.77
C ARG A 168 11.31 9.08 -0.34
N PHE A 169 12.14 8.12 0.03
CA PHE A 169 12.86 7.33 -0.97
C PHE A 169 11.95 6.36 -1.72
N LEU A 170 11.00 5.71 -1.04
CA LEU A 170 9.97 4.89 -1.68
C LEU A 170 9.19 5.68 -2.73
N LEU A 171 8.78 6.91 -2.40
CA LEU A 171 8.11 7.80 -3.33
C LEU A 171 8.99 8.13 -4.56
N ILE A 172 10.28 8.41 -4.35
CA ILE A 172 11.24 8.63 -5.45
C ILE A 172 11.28 7.41 -6.38
N GLN A 173 11.31 6.19 -5.83
CA GLN A 173 11.33 4.96 -6.63
C GLN A 173 10.07 4.81 -7.49
N LEU A 174 8.89 5.00 -6.91
CA LEU A 174 7.62 4.95 -7.66
C LEU A 174 7.61 6.00 -8.79
N ILE A 175 7.98 7.24 -8.49
CA ILE A 175 7.97 8.30 -9.51
C ILE A 175 9.02 8.02 -10.61
N ASN A 176 10.18 7.45 -10.28
CA ASN A 176 11.17 7.07 -11.27
C ASN A 176 10.65 6.00 -12.24
N VAL A 177 9.86 5.01 -11.76
CA VAL A 177 9.19 4.04 -12.62
C VAL A 177 8.23 4.76 -13.56
N TRP A 178 7.34 5.60 -13.03
CA TRP A 178 6.39 6.34 -13.84
C TRP A 178 7.08 7.21 -14.90
N ARG A 179 8.14 7.93 -14.51
CA ARG A 179 8.93 8.76 -15.45
C ARG A 179 9.53 7.92 -16.58
N SER A 180 10.04 6.73 -16.26
CA SER A 180 10.60 5.80 -17.24
C SER A 180 9.53 5.35 -18.24
N GLU A 181 8.34 4.99 -17.78
CA GLU A 181 7.20 4.64 -18.64
C GLU A 181 6.77 5.80 -19.54
N GLN A 182 6.82 7.02 -19.02
CA GLN A 182 6.57 8.25 -19.79
C GLN A 182 7.76 8.69 -20.66
N ARG A 183 8.85 7.91 -20.72
CA ARG A 183 10.10 8.22 -21.44
C ARG A 183 10.68 9.59 -21.11
N ARG A 184 10.51 10.03 -19.86
CA ARG A 184 11.05 11.29 -19.36
C ARG A 184 12.53 11.10 -18.97
N PRO A 185 13.38 12.13 -19.19
CA PRO A 185 14.77 12.05 -18.77
C PRO A 185 14.89 11.90 -17.26
N ALA A 186 15.99 11.31 -16.79
CA ALA A 186 16.37 11.32 -15.39
C ALA A 186 16.45 12.78 -14.91
N MET A 187 15.86 13.06 -13.75
CA MET A 187 15.58 14.44 -13.37
C MET A 187 16.67 15.08 -12.51
N TRP A 188 17.51 14.24 -11.90
CA TRP A 188 18.49 14.66 -10.93
C TRP A 188 19.85 14.77 -11.58
N ARG A 189 20.57 15.82 -11.19
CA ARG A 189 21.92 16.11 -11.62
C ARG A 189 22.87 15.08 -11.00
N ASP A 190 24.02 14.87 -11.63
CA ASP A 190 25.10 14.03 -11.11
C ASP A 190 25.81 14.65 -9.88
N GLU A 191 25.24 15.68 -9.28
CA GLU A 191 25.79 16.45 -8.16
C GLU A 191 24.98 16.23 -6.87
N LEU A 192 25.68 16.07 -5.75
CA LEU A 192 25.08 15.96 -4.42
C LEU A 192 24.44 17.28 -3.98
N ALA A 193 23.37 17.19 -3.17
CA ALA A 193 22.78 18.36 -2.52
C ALA A 193 23.78 19.05 -1.58
N ALA A 194 23.62 20.35 -1.37
CA ALA A 194 24.47 21.08 -0.42
C ALA A 194 24.29 20.54 1.01
N GLY A 195 25.41 20.41 1.76
CA GLY A 195 25.39 19.98 3.15
C GLY A 195 25.28 18.47 3.38
N VAL A 196 25.43 17.66 2.33
CA VAL A 196 25.47 16.19 2.43
C VAL A 196 26.88 15.68 2.12
N ALA A 197 27.26 14.57 2.74
CA ALA A 197 28.49 13.85 2.46
C ALA A 197 28.18 12.44 1.96
N LEU A 198 28.96 12.00 0.97
CA LEU A 198 28.87 10.65 0.40
C LEU A 198 30.21 9.94 0.62
N ASP A 199 30.15 8.73 1.15
CA ASP A 199 31.30 7.86 1.39
C ASP A 199 31.10 6.54 0.63
N GLU A 200 31.93 6.29 -0.38
CA GLU A 200 31.80 5.14 -1.27
C GLU A 200 32.66 3.96 -0.77
N GLY A 201 31.99 2.91 -0.32
CA GLY A 201 32.61 1.65 0.07
C GLY A 201 32.52 0.58 -1.03
N PRO A 202 33.20 -0.57 -0.83
CA PRO A 202 33.16 -1.68 -1.79
C PRO A 202 31.79 -2.36 -1.89
N THR A 203 30.97 -2.30 -0.84
CA THR A 203 29.67 -2.99 -0.73
C THR A 203 28.49 -2.07 -0.51
N SER A 204 28.74 -0.84 -0.04
CA SER A 204 27.73 0.16 0.27
C SER A 204 28.19 1.54 -0.14
N VAL A 205 27.22 2.45 -0.25
CA VAL A 205 27.44 3.88 -0.37
C VAL A 205 26.72 4.53 0.81
N ASP A 206 27.47 5.19 1.69
CA ASP A 206 26.92 5.84 2.88
C ASP A 206 26.67 7.32 2.56
N LEU A 207 25.44 7.77 2.80
CA LEU A 207 25.05 9.17 2.69
C LEU A 207 24.78 9.72 4.10
N ARG A 208 25.43 10.83 4.45
CA ARG A 208 25.30 11.48 5.77
C ARG A 208 24.91 12.95 5.63
N TRP A 209 24.06 13.44 6.52
CA TRP A 209 23.68 14.85 6.66
C TRP A 209 23.54 15.18 8.15
N GLU A 210 23.31 16.46 8.48
CA GLU A 210 23.27 16.93 9.89
C GLU A 210 22.28 16.15 10.77
N ALA A 211 21.12 15.81 10.21
CA ALA A 211 20.01 15.20 10.94
C ALA A 211 19.90 13.67 10.77
N GLY A 212 20.79 13.02 10.02
CA GLY A 212 20.65 11.58 9.77
C GLY A 212 21.62 10.98 8.76
N GLU A 213 21.35 9.72 8.44
CA GLU A 213 22.15 8.90 7.53
C GLU A 213 21.29 7.91 6.75
N ALA A 214 21.80 7.49 5.60
CA ALA A 214 21.23 6.44 4.76
C ALA A 214 22.36 5.61 4.13
N GLU A 215 22.09 4.33 3.89
CA GLU A 215 23.01 3.40 3.23
C GLU A 215 22.36 2.88 1.94
N PHE A 216 23.13 2.85 0.85
CA PHE A 216 22.70 2.35 -0.46
C PHE A 216 23.60 1.19 -0.90
N PRO A 217 23.16 0.30 -1.80
CA PRO A 217 24.03 -0.76 -2.35
C PRO A 217 25.28 -0.18 -3.00
N GLY A 218 26.41 -0.88 -2.96
CA GLY A 218 27.65 -0.42 -3.60
C GLY A 218 27.54 -0.18 -5.11
N GLY A 219 28.45 0.64 -5.64
CA GLY A 219 28.60 0.89 -7.07
C GLY A 219 27.65 1.94 -7.65
N ARG A 220 27.63 2.03 -8.99
CA ARG A 220 27.02 3.16 -9.72
C ARG A 220 25.52 3.36 -9.41
N LEU A 221 24.77 2.28 -9.22
CA LEU A 221 23.33 2.37 -8.92
C LEU A 221 23.10 2.93 -7.51
N GLY A 222 23.93 2.57 -6.54
CA GLY A 222 23.90 3.14 -5.19
C GLY A 222 24.22 4.60 -5.16
N VAL A 223 25.31 5.00 -5.85
CA VAL A 223 25.68 6.41 -5.98
C VAL A 223 24.54 7.22 -6.61
N ALA A 224 23.92 6.71 -7.68
CA ALA A 224 22.78 7.38 -8.30
C ALA A 224 21.58 7.48 -7.33
N GLY A 225 21.27 6.41 -6.59
CA GLY A 225 20.21 6.40 -5.58
C GLY A 225 20.47 7.38 -4.43
N ALA A 226 21.68 7.41 -3.91
CA ALA A 226 22.11 8.32 -2.84
C ALA A 226 22.07 9.79 -3.30
N THR A 227 22.58 10.07 -4.50
CA THR A 227 22.52 11.41 -5.09
C THR A 227 21.09 11.88 -5.29
N GLN A 228 20.21 11.01 -5.80
CA GLN A 228 18.78 11.30 -5.92
C GLN A 228 18.10 11.50 -4.56
N PHE A 229 18.44 10.71 -3.55
CA PHE A 229 17.85 10.91 -2.23
C PHE A 229 18.35 12.22 -1.58
N SER A 230 19.58 12.64 -1.86
CA SER A 230 20.21 13.78 -1.18
C SER A 230 19.44 15.11 -1.30
N HIS A 231 18.78 15.40 -2.44
CA HIS A 231 17.94 16.61 -2.57
C HIS A 231 16.48 16.39 -2.15
N ALA A 232 16.11 15.19 -1.69
CA ALA A 232 14.82 14.93 -1.05
C ALA A 232 14.88 15.11 0.48
N ILE A 233 16.09 15.13 1.05
CA ILE A 233 16.32 15.36 2.49
C ILE A 233 15.60 16.65 2.93
N GLY A 234 14.82 16.54 3.99
CA GLY A 234 14.06 17.64 4.59
C GLY A 234 12.82 18.10 3.79
N ARG A 235 12.56 17.56 2.60
CA ARG A 235 11.36 17.90 1.82
C ARG A 235 10.14 17.11 2.28
N SER A 236 8.96 17.70 2.18
CA SER A 236 7.69 16.97 2.29
C SER A 236 7.47 16.05 1.07
N LEU A 237 6.63 15.03 1.20
CA LEU A 237 6.29 14.14 0.09
C LEU A 237 5.64 14.90 -1.08
N GLU A 238 4.84 15.93 -0.82
CA GLU A 238 4.21 16.79 -1.82
C GLU A 238 5.24 17.58 -2.62
N GLN A 239 6.22 18.19 -1.94
CA GLN A 239 7.33 18.89 -2.58
C GLN A 239 8.15 17.96 -3.47
N ILE A 240 8.39 16.71 -3.04
CA ILE A 240 9.07 15.70 -3.85
C ILE A 240 8.20 15.36 -5.07
N SER A 241 6.95 14.96 -4.86
CA SER A 241 5.99 14.62 -5.92
C SER A 241 5.89 15.73 -6.98
N HIS A 242 5.71 16.98 -6.57
CA HIS A 242 5.62 18.13 -7.46
C HIS A 242 6.91 18.42 -8.20
N ALA A 243 8.08 18.26 -7.55
CA ALA A 243 9.35 18.40 -8.24
C ALA A 243 9.48 17.29 -9.30
N LEU A 244 9.22 16.04 -8.93
CA LEU A 244 9.48 14.82 -9.73
C LEU A 244 8.50 14.54 -10.86
N SER A 245 7.29 15.08 -10.80
CA SER A 245 6.26 14.89 -11.83
C SER A 245 6.41 15.82 -13.04
N ARG A 246 7.25 16.86 -12.96
CA ARG A 246 7.48 17.83 -14.04
C ARG A 246 8.28 17.27 -15.20
#